data_AF-A0A314ZD36-F1
#
_entry.id   AF-A0A314ZD36-F1
#
_cell.length_a   1.000
_cell.length_b   1.000
_cell.length_c   1.000
_cell.angle_alpha   90.00
_cell.angle_beta   90.00
_cell.angle_gamma   90.00
#
_symmetry.space_group_name_H-M   'P 1'
#
loop_
_entity.id
_entity.type
_entity.pdbx_description
1 polymer ?
#
loop_
_entity_poly.entity_id
_entity_poly.type
_entity_poly.pdbx_seq_one_letter_code
_entity_poly.pdbx_strand_id
1 'polypeptide(L)'
;MAGSGSPCGACKFLRRKCVRGCIFAPYFCHEQGASHFSAIHKVFGASNVSKLLAHLPLSDRCEAAVTISYEAQARLQDPIYGCVSHIFALQQQVVNLQAQLAFLKDQAAQSLSMALL
;
A
#
# COMPACT_ATOMS: atom_id res chain seq x y z
N MET A 1 -10.26 -22.30 -0.30
CA MET A 1 -9.15 -23.26 -0.30
C MET A 1 -8.23 -22.95 0.89
N ALA A 2 -8.36 -23.66 2.00
CA ALA A 2 -7.47 -23.55 3.14
C ALA A 2 -7.11 -24.97 3.58
N GLY A 3 -5.83 -25.34 3.53
CA GLY A 3 -5.40 -26.68 3.89
C GLY A 3 -4.04 -27.10 3.36
N SER A 4 -2.99 -26.31 3.64
CA SER A 4 -1.67 -26.91 3.87
C SER A 4 -1.37 -26.72 5.35
N GLY A 5 -0.81 -27.73 6.03
CA GLY A 5 -0.56 -27.71 7.48
C GLY A 5 0.39 -26.61 7.99
N SER A 6 0.80 -25.67 7.13
CA SER A 6 1.68 -24.56 7.46
C SER A 6 0.90 -23.34 8.00
N PRO A 7 1.40 -22.65 9.03
CA PRO A 7 0.79 -21.42 9.52
C PRO A 7 0.86 -20.30 8.46
N CYS A 8 -0.14 -19.41 8.43
CA CYS A 8 -0.07 -18.21 7.58
C CYS A 8 1.08 -17.29 8.02
N GLY A 9 1.51 -16.37 7.16
CA GLY A 9 2.61 -15.43 7.41
C GLY A 9 2.48 -14.66 8.73
N ALA A 10 1.27 -14.22 9.07
CA ALA A 10 1.00 -13.58 10.35
C ALA A 10 1.23 -14.51 11.55
N CYS A 11 0.66 -15.72 11.52
CA CYS A 11 0.82 -16.69 12.60
C CYS A 11 2.25 -17.23 12.71
N LYS A 12 2.96 -17.36 11.57
CA LYS A 12 4.38 -17.69 11.51
C LYS A 12 5.21 -16.60 12.18
N PHE A 13 4.96 -15.33 11.86
CA PHE A 13 5.64 -14.19 12.49
C PHE A 13 5.36 -14.11 14.00
N LEU A 14 4.10 -14.26 14.40
CA LEU A 14 3.65 -14.22 15.80
C LEU A 14 4.01 -15.49 16.60
N ARG A 15 4.62 -16.50 15.96
CA ARG A 15 4.97 -17.79 16.57
C ARG A 15 3.80 -18.47 17.30
N ARG A 16 2.61 -18.45 16.70
CA ARG A 16 1.39 -19.06 17.25
C ARG A 16 0.74 -20.04 16.28
N LYS A 17 -0.08 -20.95 16.81
CA LYS A 17 -0.85 -21.90 15.99
C LYS A 17 -1.82 -21.14 15.08
N CYS A 18 -1.81 -21.48 13.78
CA CYS A 18 -2.82 -21.00 12.83
C CYS A 18 -4.03 -21.93 12.90
N VAL A 19 -5.19 -21.39 13.26
CA VAL A 19 -6.44 -22.17 13.42
C VAL A 19 -7.43 -21.88 12.30
N ARG A 20 -8.41 -22.77 12.11
CA ARG A 20 -9.53 -22.53 11.19
C ARG A 20 -10.23 -21.20 11.58
N GLY A 21 -10.51 -20.36 10.59
CA GLY A 21 -11.09 -19.04 10.82
C GLY A 21 -10.09 -17.94 11.19
N CYS A 22 -8.77 -18.21 11.14
CA CYS A 22 -7.76 -17.17 11.31
C CYS A 22 -7.99 -15.99 10.36
N ILE A 23 -8.25 -14.81 10.92
CA ILE A 23 -8.57 -13.60 10.14
C ILE A 23 -7.44 -13.17 9.20
N PHE A 24 -6.20 -13.52 9.51
CA PHE A 24 -5.05 -13.17 8.69
C PHE A 24 -4.76 -14.20 7.59
N ALA A 25 -5.24 -15.44 7.73
CA ALA A 25 -4.87 -16.51 6.82
C ALA A 25 -5.23 -16.24 5.35
N PRO A 26 -6.38 -15.62 5.01
CA PRO A 26 -6.72 -15.32 3.62
C PRO A 26 -5.80 -14.30 2.95
N TYR A 27 -5.11 -13.44 3.73
CA TYR A 27 -4.38 -12.29 3.19
C TYR A 27 -2.85 -12.44 3.29
N PHE A 28 -2.37 -13.33 4.16
CA PHE A 28 -0.95 -13.54 4.41
C PHE A 28 -0.56 -15.00 4.12
N CYS A 29 -0.91 -15.53 2.94
CA CYS A 29 -0.71 -16.95 2.58
C CYS A 29 0.60 -17.28 1.83
N HIS A 30 1.41 -16.28 1.47
CA HIS A 30 2.64 -16.47 0.69
C HIS A 30 3.91 -16.53 1.55
N GLU A 31 5.04 -16.98 0.98
CA GLU A 31 6.34 -17.01 1.67
C GLU A 31 6.76 -15.64 2.22
N GLN A 32 6.44 -14.57 1.49
CA GLN A 32 6.67 -13.17 1.89
C GLN A 32 5.62 -12.65 2.89
N GLY A 33 4.60 -13.43 3.24
CA GLY A 33 3.55 -13.02 4.17
C GLY A 33 4.08 -12.69 5.56
N ALA A 34 5.16 -13.35 6.02
CA ALA A 34 5.76 -13.06 7.32
C ALA A 34 6.54 -11.74 7.32
N SER A 35 7.27 -11.42 6.25
CA SER A 35 7.98 -10.14 6.14
C SER A 35 6.99 -8.97 6.01
N HIS A 36 5.93 -9.11 5.22
CA HIS A 36 4.87 -8.09 5.14
C HIS A 36 4.16 -7.88 6.48
N PHE A 37 3.84 -8.96 7.20
CA PHE A 37 3.18 -8.85 8.49
C PHE A 37 4.07 -8.21 9.57
N SER A 38 5.40 -8.31 9.45
CA SER A 38 6.33 -7.69 10.40
C SER A 38 6.21 -6.17 10.42
N ALA A 39 6.06 -5.53 9.26
CA ALA A 39 5.86 -4.09 9.16
C ALA A 39 4.53 -3.69 9.80
N ILE A 40 3.46 -4.41 9.47
CA ILE A 40 2.13 -4.20 10.05
C ILE A 40 2.18 -4.28 11.58
N HIS A 41 2.82 -5.33 12.10
CA HIS A 41 2.92 -5.53 13.54
C HIS A 41 3.68 -4.39 14.21
N LYS A 42 4.75 -3.89 13.59
CA LYS A 42 5.57 -2.81 14.14
C LYS A 42 4.85 -1.46 14.13
N VAL A 43 4.07 -1.16 13.10
CA VAL A 43 3.43 0.15 12.91
C VAL A 43 2.04 0.22 13.55
N PHE A 44 1.20 -0.78 13.29
CA PHE A 44 -0.21 -0.77 13.70
C PHE A 44 -0.51 -1.74 14.84
N GLY A 45 0.25 -2.84 14.92
CA GLY A 45 0.00 -3.93 15.86
C GLY A 45 -1.06 -4.92 15.36
N ALA A 46 -0.83 -6.20 15.65
CA ALA A 46 -1.71 -7.28 15.17
C ALA A 46 -3.16 -7.14 15.66
N SER A 47 -3.37 -6.75 16.93
CA SER A 47 -4.71 -6.61 17.50
C SER A 47 -5.53 -5.52 16.82
N ASN A 48 -4.91 -4.38 16.49
CA ASN A 48 -5.60 -3.28 15.83
C ASN A 48 -6.00 -3.66 14.41
N VAL A 49 -5.11 -4.30 13.65
CA VAL A 49 -5.42 -4.77 12.30
C VAL A 49 -6.46 -5.89 12.31
N SER A 50 -6.40 -6.80 13.29
CA SER A 50 -7.44 -7.82 13.47
C SER A 50 -8.81 -7.17 13.70
N LYS A 51 -8.89 -6.15 14.56
CA LYS A 51 -10.14 -5.43 14.82
C LYS A 51 -10.61 -4.70 13.56
N LEU A 52 -9.74 -3.97 12.89
CA LEU A 52 -10.08 -3.23 11.66
C LEU A 52 -10.65 -4.17 10.59
N LEU A 53 -9.94 -5.25 10.28
CA LEU A 53 -10.40 -6.24 9.29
C LEU A 53 -11.74 -6.87 9.69
N ALA A 54 -11.98 -7.10 10.99
CA ALA A 54 -13.24 -7.68 11.45
C ALA A 54 -14.45 -6.76 11.25
N HIS A 55 -14.26 -5.44 11.28
CA HIS A 55 -15.32 -4.45 11.08
C HIS A 55 -15.61 -4.14 9.60
N LEU A 56 -14.72 -4.53 8.69
CA LEU A 56 -14.91 -4.33 7.26
C LEU A 56 -15.80 -5.42 6.62
N PRO A 57 -16.59 -5.08 5.58
CA PRO A 57 -17.21 -6.05 4.71
C PRO A 57 -16.18 -7.03 4.13
N LEU A 58 -16.57 -8.28 3.89
CA LEU A 58 -15.64 -9.30 3.40
C LEU A 58 -14.99 -8.93 2.05
N SER A 59 -15.72 -8.21 1.18
CA SER A 59 -15.22 -7.71 -0.10
C SER A 59 -14.01 -6.80 0.04
N ASP A 60 -13.96 -6.01 1.11
CA ASP A 60 -13.01 -4.90 1.24
C ASP A 60 -11.75 -5.32 2.02
N ARG A 61 -11.82 -6.44 2.76
CA ARG A 61 -10.72 -6.89 3.63
C ARG A 61 -9.44 -7.23 2.88
N CYS A 62 -9.56 -7.74 1.65
CA CYS A 62 -8.40 -8.05 0.82
C CYS A 62 -7.61 -6.76 0.50
N GLU A 63 -8.32 -5.76 -0.03
CA GLU A 63 -7.74 -4.46 -0.36
C GLU A 63 -7.22 -3.76 0.89
N ALA A 64 -7.98 -3.76 1.98
CA ALA A 64 -7.51 -3.20 3.25
C ALA A 64 -6.21 -3.85 3.75
N ALA A 65 -6.07 -5.18 3.64
CA ALA A 65 -4.84 -5.87 4.04
C ALA A 65 -3.63 -5.47 3.18
N VAL A 66 -3.83 -5.23 1.88
CA VAL A 66 -2.78 -4.71 0.98
C VAL A 66 -2.42 -3.27 1.36
N THR A 67 -3.41 -2.41 1.52
CA THR A 67 -3.21 -0.98 1.86
C THR A 67 -2.48 -0.81 3.18
N ILE A 68 -2.89 -1.52 4.24
CA ILE A 68 -2.23 -1.46 5.55
C ILE A 68 -0.80 -2.00 5.46
N SER A 69 -0.54 -3.01 4.63
CA SER A 69 0.82 -3.51 4.40
C SER A 69 1.70 -2.43 3.76
N TYR A 70 1.20 -1.76 2.72
CA TYR A 70 1.88 -0.66 2.04
C TYR A 70 2.15 0.51 3.00
N GLU A 71 1.14 0.97 3.74
CA GLU A 71 1.28 2.07 4.69
C GLU A 71 2.29 1.76 5.80
N ALA A 72 2.28 0.53 6.31
CA ALA A 72 3.23 0.09 7.32
C ALA A 72 4.67 0.09 6.76
N GLN A 73 4.87 -0.42 5.55
CA GLN A 73 6.18 -0.41 4.89
C GLN A 73 6.67 1.02 4.65
N ALA A 74 5.82 1.90 4.13
CA ALA A 74 6.15 3.30 3.92
C ALA A 74 6.56 3.99 5.24
N ARG A 75 5.86 3.71 6.35
CA ARG A 75 6.22 4.22 7.68
C ARG A 75 7.55 3.67 8.20
N LEU A 76 7.95 2.46 7.81
CA LEU A 76 9.28 1.94 8.17
C LEU A 76 10.40 2.62 7.37
N GLN A 77 10.14 2.98 6.12
CA GLN A 77 11.11 3.67 5.26
C GLN A 77 11.24 5.16 5.63
N ASP A 78 10.10 5.80 5.92
CA ASP A 78 10.01 7.19 6.37
C ASP A 78 9.24 7.22 7.71
N PRO A 79 9.95 7.21 8.86
CA PRO A 79 9.31 7.24 10.17
C PRO A 79 8.50 8.50 10.45
N ILE A 80 8.82 9.61 9.80
CA ILE A 80 8.21 10.92 10.05
C ILE A 80 6.90 11.05 9.27
N TYR A 81 6.95 10.85 7.95
CA TYR A 81 5.81 11.09 7.06
C TYR A 81 5.17 9.80 6.53
N GLY A 82 5.89 8.68 6.50
CA GLY A 82 5.41 7.42 5.96
C GLY A 82 4.89 7.58 4.53
N CYS A 83 3.71 7.04 4.22
CA CYS A 83 3.11 7.18 2.90
C CYS A 83 2.75 8.63 2.52
N VAL A 84 2.72 9.58 3.47
CA VAL A 84 2.42 10.99 3.18
C VAL A 84 3.53 11.64 2.35
N SER A 85 4.80 11.24 2.52
CA SER A 85 5.88 11.75 1.66
C SER A 85 5.71 11.31 0.21
N HIS A 86 5.16 10.12 -0.04
CA HIS A 86 4.80 9.67 -1.39
C HIS A 86 3.67 10.51 -1.98
N ILE A 87 2.63 10.82 -1.19
CA ILE A 87 1.54 11.71 -1.61
C ILE A 87 2.09 13.07 -2.03
N PHE A 88 2.95 13.67 -1.20
CA PHE A 88 3.55 14.97 -1.49
C PHE A 88 4.43 14.92 -2.75
N ALA A 89 5.25 13.89 -2.90
CA ALA A 89 6.07 13.71 -4.09
C ALA A 89 5.21 13.60 -5.36
N LEU A 90 4.12 12.83 -5.32
CA LEU A 90 3.18 12.72 -6.44
C LEU A 90 2.47 14.03 -6.74
N GLN A 91 2.05 14.79 -5.73
CA GLN A 91 1.46 16.12 -5.91
C GLN A 91 2.44 17.07 -6.60
N GLN A 92 3.71 17.08 -6.19
CA GLN A 92 4.74 17.89 -6.83
C GLN A 92 4.99 17.44 -8.28
N GLN A 93 4.98 16.13 -8.55
CA GLN A 93 5.10 15.60 -9.90
C GLN A 93 3.94 16.05 -10.79
N VAL A 94 2.69 16.02 -10.29
CA VAL A 94 1.52 16.52 -11.02
C VAL A 94 1.70 17.99 -11.39
N VAL A 95 2.08 18.84 -10.44
CA VAL A 95 2.32 20.27 -10.68
C VAL A 95 3.41 20.47 -11.74
N ASN A 96 4.53 19.77 -11.62
CA ASN A 96 5.64 19.88 -12.56
C ASN A 96 5.25 19.42 -13.97
N LEU A 97 4.51 18.32 -14.09
CA LEU A 97 4.05 17.80 -15.38
C LEU A 97 3.02 18.73 -16.02
N GLN A 98 2.11 19.31 -15.23
CA GLN A 98 1.16 20.31 -15.72
C GLN A 98 1.88 21.56 -16.25
N ALA A 99 2.92 22.04 -15.55
CA ALA A 99 3.73 23.17 -16.01
C ALA A 99 4.48 22.86 -17.32
N GLN A 100 5.08 21.67 -17.42
CA GLN A 100 5.75 21.23 -18.65
C GLN A 100 4.78 21.12 -19.83
N LEU A 101 3.58 20.57 -19.60
CA LEU A 101 2.54 20.50 -20.63
C LEU A 101 2.07 21.89 -21.07
N ALA A 102 1.90 22.83 -20.15
CA ALA A 102 1.52 24.20 -20.47
C ALA A 102 2.59 24.88 -21.34
N PHE A 103 3.87 24.75 -20.96
CA PHE A 103 5.00 25.27 -21.72
C PHE A 103 5.07 24.71 -23.14
N LEU A 104 4.97 23.38 -23.29
CA LEU A 104 5.04 22.74 -24.61
C LEU A 104 3.85 23.10 -25.50
N LYS A 105 2.66 23.27 -24.93
CA LYS A 105 1.46 23.72 -25.67
C LYS A 105 1.63 25.15 -26.19
N ASP A 106 2.16 26.03 -25.36
CA ASP A 106 2.43 27.42 -25.75
C ASP A 106 3.51 27.48 -26.86
N GLN A 107 4.60 26.73 -26.70
CA GLN A 107 5.66 26.62 -27.71
C GLN A 107 5.13 26.07 -29.05
N ALA A 108 4.24 25.07 -29.01
CA ALA A 108 3.63 24.53 -30.22
C ALA A 108 2.68 25.53 -30.90
N ALA A 109 1.90 26.30 -30.13
CA ALA A 109 1.03 27.33 -30.69
C ALA A 109 1.84 28.46 -31.35
N GLN A 110 2.95 28.87 -30.73
CA GLN A 110 3.85 29.89 -31.28
C GLN A 110 4.52 29.43 -32.57
N SER A 111 5.00 28.18 -32.65
CA SER A 111 5.62 27.65 -33.87
C SER A 111 4.64 27.54 -35.04
N LEU A 112 3.39 27.13 -34.76
CA LEU A 112 2.30 27.13 -35.74
C LEU A 112 1.97 28.55 -36.23
N SER A 113 1.92 29.53 -35.32
CA SER A 113 1.68 30.93 -35.69
C SER A 113 2.80 31.50 -36.55
N MET A 114 4.05 31.15 -36.28
CA MET A 114 5.20 31.59 -37.09
C MET A 114 5.25 30.90 -38.46
N ALA A 115 4.75 29.68 -38.58
CA ALA A 115 4.71 28.95 -39.86
C ALA A 115 3.59 29.44 -40.81
N LEU A 116 2.64 30.25 -40.32
CA LEU A 116 1.54 30.83 -41.09
C LEU A 116 1.81 32.28 -41.56
N LEU A 117 2.96 32.86 -41.18
CA LEU A 117 3.47 34.16 -41.65
C LEU A 117 4.54 33.95 -42.72
#